data_AF-A0A918UVU8-F1
#
_entry.id   AF-A0A918UVU8-F1
#
_cell.length_a   1.000
_cell.length_b   1.000
_cell.length_c   1.000
_cell.angle_alpha   90.00
_cell.angle_beta   90.00
_cell.angle_gamma   90.00
#
_symmetry.space_group_name_H-M   'P 1'
#
loop_
_entity.id
_entity.type
_entity.pdbx_description
1 polymer ?
#
loop_
_entity_poly.entity_id
_entity_poly.type
_entity_poly.pdbx_seq_one_letter_code
_entity_poly.pdbx_strand_id
1 'polypeptide(L)'
;MSVNLLLGLPAVVPVWLLWYFVANWPFAALGWTRREPTENDGMLPWFLFGGAVTVGFTLLWWLANRPMRRRVAAASPWYWPTSALVTLLPTFVLAIVL
;
A
#
# COMPACT_ATOMS: atom_id res chain seq x y z
N MET A 1 -10.85 -10.19 10.92
CA MET A 1 -9.91 -9.06 10.73
C MET A 1 -8.46 -9.46 10.94
N SER A 2 -8.12 -10.53 11.68
CA SER A 2 -6.74 -10.95 11.92
C SER A 2 -5.91 -11.19 10.65
N VAL A 3 -6.53 -11.70 9.58
CA VAL A 3 -5.88 -11.84 8.27
C VAL A 3 -5.38 -10.50 7.72
N ASN A 4 -6.14 -9.42 7.90
CA ASN A 4 -5.73 -8.10 7.42
C ASN A 4 -4.56 -7.52 8.21
N LEU A 5 -4.46 -7.84 9.51
CA LEU A 5 -3.33 -7.46 10.34
C LEU A 5 -2.05 -8.23 9.92
N LEU A 6 -2.18 -9.52 9.63
CA LEU A 6 -1.08 -10.33 9.09
C LEU A 6 -0.64 -9.86 7.71
N LEU A 7 -1.59 -9.53 6.82
CA LEU A 7 -1.31 -8.93 5.52
C LEU A 7 -0.71 -7.53 5.64
N GLY A 8 -0.93 -6.84 6.77
CA GLY A 8 -0.36 -5.52 7.04
C GLY A 8 1.16 -5.53 7.20
N LEU A 9 1.75 -6.64 7.63
CA LEU A 9 3.21 -6.79 7.73
C LEU A 9 3.88 -6.69 6.35
N PRO A 10 3.52 -7.51 5.34
CA PRO A 10 4.05 -7.35 3.99
C PRO A 10 3.51 -6.11 3.28
N ALA A 11 2.36 -5.54 3.70
CA ALA A 11 1.82 -4.30 3.12
C ALA A 11 2.75 -3.08 3.31
N VAL A 12 3.63 -3.11 4.31
CA VAL A 12 4.63 -2.05 4.52
C VAL A 12 5.42 -1.81 3.24
N VAL A 13 5.88 -2.87 2.56
CA VAL A 13 6.70 -2.74 1.34
C VAL A 13 5.98 -1.98 0.22
N PRO A 14 4.82 -2.40 -0.30
CA PRO A 14 4.13 -1.69 -1.38
C PRO A 14 3.65 -0.29 -0.96
N VAL A 15 3.30 -0.07 0.32
CA VAL A 15 2.91 1.27 0.79
C VAL A 15 4.11 2.23 0.76
N TRP A 16 5.27 1.79 1.24
CA TRP A 16 6.49 2.60 1.18
C TRP A 16 7.00 2.81 -0.25
N LEU A 17 6.85 1.81 -1.13
CA LEU A 17 7.16 1.97 -2.56
C LEU A 17 6.26 3.03 -3.21
N LEU A 18 4.96 3.00 -2.92
CA LEU A 18 4.02 4.04 -3.38
C LEU A 18 4.41 5.42 -2.84
N TRP A 19 4.72 5.52 -1.55
CA TRP A 19 5.16 6.77 -0.93
C TRP A 19 6.43 7.31 -1.60
N TYR A 20 7.45 6.47 -1.78
CA TYR A 20 8.70 6.88 -2.42
C TYR A 20 8.46 7.36 -3.86
N PHE A 21 7.63 6.65 -4.62
CA PHE A 21 7.25 7.07 -5.97
C PHE A 21 6.56 8.44 -5.95
N VAL A 22 5.53 8.63 -5.12
CA VAL A 22 4.83 9.92 -5.11
C VAL A 22 5.71 11.07 -4.60
N ALA A 23 6.57 10.81 -3.62
CA ALA A 23 7.50 11.78 -3.07
C ALA A 23 8.59 12.21 -4.06
N ASN A 24 9.07 11.31 -4.93
CA ASN A 24 10.16 11.62 -5.86
C ASN A 24 9.70 12.20 -7.21
N TRP A 25 8.44 11.98 -7.60
CA TRP A 25 7.92 12.44 -8.89
C TRP A 25 6.78 13.46 -8.77
N PRO A 26 5.51 13.08 -8.54
CA PRO A 26 4.41 14.04 -8.57
C PRO A 26 4.54 15.09 -7.48
N PHE A 27 4.89 14.72 -6.25
CA PHE A 27 5.04 15.70 -5.16
C PHE A 27 6.28 16.56 -5.33
N ALA A 28 7.37 16.01 -5.88
CA ALA A 28 8.56 16.79 -6.20
C ALA A 28 8.29 17.78 -7.34
N ALA A 29 7.53 17.38 -8.36
CA ALA A 29 7.11 18.25 -9.46
C ALA A 29 6.19 19.38 -8.99
N LEU A 30 5.39 19.12 -7.95
CA LEU A 30 4.55 20.12 -7.28
C LEU A 30 5.32 20.98 -6.26
N GLY A 31 6.60 20.68 -6.00
CA GLY A 31 7.42 21.37 -5.00
C GLY A 31 7.08 21.04 -3.54
N TRP A 32 6.25 20.01 -3.28
CA TRP A 32 5.91 19.58 -1.92
C TRP A 32 7.02 18.77 -1.26
N THR A 33 7.83 18.10 -2.05
CA THR A 33 8.97 17.27 -1.62
C THR A 33 10.19 17.60 -2.46
N ARG A 34 11.37 17.17 -2.02
CA ARG A 34 12.58 17.17 -2.86
C ARG A 34 12.84 15.77 -3.36
N ARG A 35 13.15 15.65 -4.64
CA ARG A 35 13.58 14.39 -5.24
C ARG A 35 14.94 14.00 -4.68
N GLU A 36 15.10 12.71 -4.40
CA GLU A 36 16.33 12.13 -3.88
C GLU A 36 17.48 12.36 -4.89
N PRO A 37 18.64 12.89 -4.46
CA PRO A 37 19.74 13.21 -5.37
C PRO A 37 20.33 11.98 -6.09
N THR A 38 20.13 10.79 -5.53
CA THR A 38 20.61 9.52 -6.08
C THR A 38 19.62 8.89 -7.06
N GLU A 39 18.39 9.40 -7.16
CA GLU A 39 17.32 8.84 -8.00
C GLU A 39 17.49 9.24 -9.48
N ASN A 40 18.27 8.44 -10.22
CA ASN A 40 18.66 8.69 -11.61
C ASN A 40 18.05 7.69 -12.62
N ASP A 41 17.31 6.68 -12.16
CA ASP A 41 16.83 5.59 -13.02
C ASP A 41 15.48 5.91 -13.72
N GLY A 42 14.90 7.07 -13.39
CA GLY A 42 13.62 7.51 -13.93
C GLY A 42 12.44 6.66 -13.45
N MET A 43 11.28 6.80 -14.11
CA MET A 43 10.05 6.16 -13.63
C MET A 43 9.89 4.69 -14.09
N LEU A 44 10.63 4.25 -15.11
CA LEU A 44 10.40 2.94 -15.74
C LEU A 44 10.56 1.76 -14.76
N PRO A 45 11.62 1.68 -13.93
CA PRO A 45 11.76 0.62 -12.94
C PRO A 45 10.63 0.64 -11.91
N TRP A 46 10.11 1.83 -11.57
CA TRP A 46 8.99 1.98 -10.66
C TRP A 46 7.69 1.41 -11.23
N PHE A 47 7.42 1.58 -12.53
CA PHE A 47 6.26 0.94 -13.15
C PHE A 47 6.42 -0.58 -13.26
N LEU A 48 7.60 -1.06 -13.65
CA LEU A 48 7.85 -2.48 -13.87
C LEU A 48 7.91 -3.27 -12.57
N PHE A 49 8.64 -2.79 -11.56
CA PHE A 49 8.84 -3.49 -10.29
C PHE A 49 7.92 -2.97 -9.21
N GLY A 50 7.96 -1.66 -8.92
CA GLY A 50 7.13 -1.05 -7.89
C GLY A 50 5.63 -1.24 -8.16
N GLY A 51 5.22 -1.03 -9.42
CA GLY A 51 3.88 -1.24 -9.91
C GLY A 51 3.47 -2.70 -9.83
N ALA A 52 4.30 -3.63 -10.32
CA ALA A 52 3.99 -5.07 -10.26
C ALA A 52 3.86 -5.58 -8.81
N VAL A 53 4.75 -5.18 -7.90
CA VAL A 53 4.68 -5.53 -6.48
C VAL A 53 3.40 -4.97 -5.84
N THR A 54 3.09 -3.71 -6.12
CA THR A 54 1.90 -3.05 -5.57
C THR A 54 0.62 -3.71 -6.08
N VAL A 55 0.50 -3.88 -7.40
CA VAL A 55 -0.67 -4.51 -8.04
C VAL A 55 -0.81 -5.96 -7.57
N GLY A 56 0.29 -6.72 -7.55
CA GLY A 56 0.31 -8.11 -7.08
C GLY A 56 -0.17 -8.21 -5.63
N PHE A 57 0.34 -7.35 -4.75
CA PHE A 57 -0.11 -7.30 -3.36
C PHE A 57 -1.59 -6.94 -3.24
N THR A 58 -2.06 -5.89 -3.96
CA THR A 58 -3.48 -5.49 -3.94
C THR A 58 -4.39 -6.63 -4.42
N LEU A 59 -3.99 -7.38 -5.45
CA LEU A 59 -4.73 -8.53 -5.95
C LEU A 59 -4.77 -9.67 -4.92
N LEU A 60 -3.65 -9.99 -4.29
CA LEU A 60 -3.58 -11.01 -3.23
C LEU A 60 -4.44 -10.62 -2.02
N TRP A 61 -4.35 -9.36 -1.58
CA TRP A 61 -5.17 -8.81 -0.50
C TRP A 61 -6.66 -8.87 -0.84
N TRP A 62 -7.03 -8.48 -2.06
CA TRP A 62 -8.41 -8.55 -2.54
C TRP A 62 -8.93 -9.99 -2.58
N LEU A 63 -8.14 -10.93 -3.09
CA LEU A 63 -8.47 -12.36 -3.12
C LEU A 63 -8.64 -12.95 -1.72
N ALA A 64 -7.81 -12.55 -0.75
CA ALA A 64 -7.92 -12.99 0.64
C ALA A 64 -9.21 -12.45 1.31
N ASN A 65 -9.60 -11.22 1.01
CA ASN A 65 -10.77 -10.57 1.60
C ASN A 65 -12.10 -10.95 0.91
N ARG A 66 -12.08 -11.33 -0.37
CA ARG A 66 -13.27 -11.72 -1.15
C ARG A 66 -14.10 -12.86 -0.51
N PRO A 67 -13.53 -14.01 -0.10
CA PRO A 67 -14.30 -15.08 0.55
C PRO A 67 -14.73 -14.70 1.97
N MET A 68 -13.91 -13.92 2.70
CA MET A 68 -14.26 -13.44 4.04
C MET A 68 -15.47 -12.50 4.00
N ARG A 69 -15.52 -11.58 3.02
CA ARG A 69 -16.69 -10.71 2.79
C ARG A 69 -17.98 -11.49 2.61
N ARG A 70 -17.91 -12.60 1.86
CA ARG A 70 -19.08 -13.47 1.63
C ARG A 70 -19.53 -14.20 2.90
N ARG A 71 -18.61 -14.48 3.83
CA ARG A 71 -18.85 -15.24 5.07
C ARG A 71 -19.24 -14.38 6.28
N VAL A 72 -18.69 -13.17 6.40
CA VAL A 72 -18.74 -12.40 7.66
C VAL A 72 -19.99 -11.52 7.80
N ALA A 73 -20.65 -11.08 6.73
CA ALA A 73 -21.97 -10.42 6.80
C ALA A 73 -22.45 -10.06 5.40
N ALA A 74 -23.76 -10.09 5.18
CA ALA A 74 -24.42 -9.45 4.05
C ALA A 74 -23.86 -8.02 3.83
N ALA A 75 -23.14 -7.83 2.73
CA ALA A 75 -22.75 -6.58 2.10
C ALA A 75 -22.65 -5.31 3.00
N SER A 76 -21.97 -5.35 4.15
CA SER A 76 -21.68 -4.10 4.88
C SER A 76 -20.74 -3.24 4.03
N PRO A 77 -21.10 -1.98 3.72
CA PRO A 77 -20.24 -1.08 2.95
C PRO A 77 -18.93 -0.80 3.68
N TRP A 78 -18.89 -0.98 5.00
CA TRP A 78 -17.74 -0.74 5.86
C TRP A 78 -16.69 -1.85 5.84
N TYR A 79 -16.98 -3.01 5.28
CA TYR A 79 -16.04 -4.13 5.30
C TYR A 79 -14.70 -3.82 4.60
N TRP A 80 -14.76 -3.23 3.40
CA TRP A 80 -13.58 -2.88 2.62
C TRP A 80 -12.73 -1.78 3.28
N PRO A 81 -13.29 -0.62 3.67
CA PRO A 81 -12.50 0.41 4.33
C PRO A 81 -11.94 -0.08 5.68
N THR A 82 -12.70 -0.84 6.47
CA THR A 82 -12.18 -1.39 7.74
C THR A 82 -11.05 -2.39 7.50
N SER A 83 -11.16 -3.25 6.49
CA SER A 83 -10.10 -4.19 6.10
C SER A 83 -8.84 -3.45 5.66
N ALA A 84 -8.98 -2.38 4.87
CA ALA A 84 -7.87 -1.57 4.42
C ALA A 84 -7.19 -0.85 5.60
N LEU A 85 -7.96 -0.23 6.50
CA LEU A 85 -7.43 0.44 7.69
C LEU A 85 -6.65 -0.52 8.60
N VAL A 86 -7.18 -1.74 8.82
CA VAL A 86 -6.48 -2.76 9.62
C VAL A 86 -5.19 -3.24 8.93
N THR A 87 -5.19 -3.35 7.60
CA THR A 87 -3.97 -3.68 6.83
C THR A 87 -2.93 -2.56 6.86
N LEU A 88 -3.34 -1.29 6.91
CA LEU A 88 -2.43 -0.16 7.01
C LEU A 88 -1.92 0.09 8.43
N LEU A 89 -2.50 -0.55 9.45
CA LEU A 89 -2.15 -0.33 10.85
C LEU A 89 -0.64 -0.49 11.13
N PRO A 90 0.05 -1.55 10.67
CA PRO A 90 1.49 -1.70 10.90
C PRO A 90 2.31 -0.58 10.26
N THR A 91 1.88 -0.09 9.08
CA THR A 91 2.54 1.03 8.40
C THR A 91 2.37 2.34 9.16
N PHE A 92 1.17 2.62 9.70
CA PHE A 92 0.96 3.80 10.54
C PHE A 92 1.79 3.75 11.82
N VAL A 93 1.85 2.59 12.49
CA VAL A 93 2.70 2.41 13.66
C VAL A 93 4.16 2.68 13.31
N LEU A 94 4.65 2.11 12.20
CA LEU A 94 6.02 2.32 11.75
C LEU A 94 6.31 3.79 11.42
N ALA A 95 5.37 4.48 10.77
CA ALA A 95 5.49 5.90 10.43
C ALA A 95 5.43 6.86 11.63
N ILE A 96 4.92 6.41 12.78
CA ILE A 96 4.91 7.19 14.03
C ILE A 96 6.20 6.97 14.83
N VAL A 97 6.77 5.76 14.74
CA VAL A 97 7.96 5.36 15.52
C VAL A 97 9.27 5.81 14.85
N LEU A 98 9.29 5.92 13.51
CA LEU A 98 10.41 6.42 12.71
C LEU A 98 10.30 7.93 12.47
#